data_AF-A0A9P7JTC3-F1
#
_entry.id   AF-A0A9P7JTC3-F1
#
_cell.length_a   1.000
_cell.length_b   1.000
_cell.length_c   1.000
_cell.angle_alpha   90.00
_cell.angle_beta   90.00
_cell.angle_gamma   90.00
#
_symmetry.space_group_name_H-M   'P 1'
#
loop_
_entity.id
_entity.type
_entity.pdbx_description
1 polymer ?
#
loop_
_entity_poly.entity_id
_entity_poly.type
_entity_poly.pdbx_seq_one_letter_code
_entity_poly.pdbx_strand_id
1 'polypeptide(L)'
;MTMAVGFLSLPTELICHILILLHPRDISRCAMTCNIFWLAVRNSVYIQYKLEIYAQGLISTGTATMNSTSVFRKRLCSLKKLASLWRSDFHATTTFETVVTTAATYLPVSWEHMLPIQNVKCGLWWSDSREEDEFYIQGCGTNSTLSQTWPIGDAKGFFTFDPLQDLMVVCSEPDDDVTVTDAKQDYHVCWVEFRLASSQRRHPSAVCTSLECKHTFDAPGYYFAAISPPVICGDHVFILYHIEDTRGCHPEPVPGMLIQVINWRKGYVNRHYLCQLDFCELDLFYPVDEQKFVIIGPESIYLYTLQGPNGPPQCRIIYHLPKILHLSLCDSKIFVHGHPSLHGKAAHPGLMPSYVPSLESQIMVVEFLPEEEKDAILVIDMTIFSDMALRSDMLVEIPWSYWGPQYACYFPHHESYHISVFGSKMAYALPQDRIPDPDQTLEGLSSEGYIYIHIWDFNKRVIARSESVDDPDSPDFRICKPGQIIDSFGEDIVSNRAYIATVCRTPFPAAGSSIFLEQDRLTVTRARGHEVDIQVICPRQTDVGPDITE
;
A
#
# COMPACT_ATOMS: atom_id res chain seq x y z
N MET A 1 -9.50 47.60 24.65
CA MET A 1 -9.06 46.23 24.32
C MET A 1 -8.08 46.33 23.16
N THR A 2 -6.79 46.34 23.44
CA THR A 2 -5.74 46.25 22.42
C THR A 2 -5.72 44.82 21.88
N MET A 3 -6.06 44.63 20.59
CA MET A 3 -5.86 43.33 19.95
C MET A 3 -4.37 43.02 19.99
N ALA A 4 -3.99 41.99 20.74
CA ALA A 4 -2.62 41.52 20.75
C ALA A 4 -2.24 41.10 19.32
N VAL A 5 -1.21 41.75 18.77
CA VAL A 5 -0.62 41.42 17.47
C VAL A 5 0.06 40.06 17.64
N GLY A 6 -0.68 38.99 17.36
CA GLY A 6 -0.21 37.61 17.52
C GLY A 6 0.70 37.19 16.38
N PHE A 7 1.41 36.07 16.54
CA PHE A 7 2.28 35.51 15.49
C PHE A 7 1.59 35.35 14.13
N LEU A 8 0.28 35.06 14.13
CA LEU A 8 -0.54 34.89 12.93
C LEU A 8 -0.81 36.19 12.15
N SER A 9 -0.48 37.36 12.71
CA SER A 9 -0.59 38.64 11.99
C SER A 9 0.69 39.01 11.25
N LEU A 10 1.73 38.17 11.30
CA LEU A 10 2.94 38.38 10.50
C LEU A 10 2.63 38.11 9.00
N PRO A 11 3.28 38.82 8.08
CA PRO A 11 3.31 38.46 6.66
C PRO A 11 3.72 37.00 6.45
N THR A 12 3.12 36.33 5.46
CA THR A 12 3.36 34.91 5.15
C THR A 12 4.84 34.62 4.90
N GLU A 13 5.59 35.56 4.32
CA GLU A 13 7.02 35.46 4.07
C GLU A 13 7.81 35.34 5.38
N LEU A 14 7.45 36.13 6.40
CA LEU A 14 8.07 36.06 7.73
C LEU A 14 7.70 34.77 8.45
N ILE A 15 6.44 34.32 8.33
CA ILE A 15 6.02 33.02 8.87
C ILE A 15 6.85 31.90 8.23
N CYS A 16 7.00 31.90 6.91
CA CYS A 16 7.84 30.94 6.18
C CYS A 16 9.31 30.99 6.62
N HIS A 17 9.86 32.19 6.80
CA HIS A 17 11.22 32.39 7.31
C HIS A 17 11.40 31.90 8.75
N ILE A 18 10.36 31.93 9.58
CA ILE A 18 10.44 31.37 10.93
C ILE A 18 10.33 29.85 10.87
N LEU A 19 9.37 29.32 10.10
CA LEU A 19 9.16 27.88 9.94
C LEU A 19 10.40 27.19 9.35
N ILE A 20 11.08 27.78 8.36
CA ILE A 20 12.28 27.17 7.77
C ILE A 20 13.44 27.04 8.77
N LEU A 21 13.44 27.81 9.87
CA LEU A 21 14.44 27.69 10.94
C LEU A 21 14.12 26.53 11.90
N LEU A 22 12.87 26.06 11.95
CA LEU A 22 12.44 24.97 12.82
C LEU A 22 12.92 23.61 12.33
N HIS A 23 13.04 22.64 13.23
CA HIS A 23 13.27 21.26 12.85
C HIS A 23 12.09 20.74 11.99
N PRO A 24 12.30 19.90 10.96
CA PRO A 24 11.23 19.38 10.11
C PRO A 24 10.04 18.78 10.88
N ARG A 25 10.30 18.05 11.97
CA ARG A 25 9.23 17.55 12.87
C ARG A 25 8.35 18.66 13.43
N ASP A 26 8.95 19.79 13.81
CA ASP A 26 8.24 20.94 14.37
C ASP A 26 7.51 21.73 13.29
N ILE A 27 8.04 21.77 12.06
CA ILE A 27 7.34 22.31 10.90
C ILE A 27 6.05 21.53 10.65
N SER A 28 6.12 20.19 10.60
CA SER A 28 4.94 19.34 10.41
C SER A 28 3.93 19.53 11.55
N ARG A 29 4.39 19.62 12.80
CA ARG A 29 3.51 19.94 13.95
C ARG A 29 2.85 21.30 13.79
N CYS A 30 3.58 22.34 13.43
CA CYS A 30 3.03 23.67 13.18
C CYS A 30 1.97 23.63 12.07
N ALA A 31 2.24 22.93 10.96
CA ALA A 31 1.28 22.78 9.87
C ALA A 31 -0.06 22.18 10.32
N MET A 32 -0.04 21.24 11.29
CA MET A 32 -1.26 20.64 11.83
C MET A 32 -2.03 21.53 12.82
N THR A 33 -1.44 22.62 13.31
CA THR A 33 -2.12 23.47 14.32
C THR A 33 -3.13 24.46 13.73
N CYS A 34 -2.86 25.02 12.54
CA CYS A 34 -3.77 25.98 11.91
C CYS A 34 -3.60 26.06 10.39
N ASN A 35 -4.67 26.50 9.71
CA ASN A 35 -4.70 26.60 8.24
C ASN A 35 -3.64 27.58 7.67
N ILE A 36 -3.29 28.65 8.40
CA ILE A 36 -2.27 29.61 7.95
C ILE A 36 -0.90 28.95 7.86
N PHE A 37 -0.49 28.18 8.87
CA PHE A 37 0.77 27.43 8.82
C PHE A 37 0.74 26.33 7.78
N TRP A 38 -0.38 25.61 7.68
CA TRP A 38 -0.54 24.61 6.64
C TRP A 38 -0.35 25.22 5.24
N LEU A 39 -1.00 26.36 4.94
CA LEU A 39 -0.82 27.09 3.68
C LEU A 39 0.60 27.60 3.50
N ALA A 40 1.24 28.15 4.54
CA ALA A 40 2.62 28.63 4.48
C ALA A 40 3.61 27.48 4.16
N VAL A 41 3.45 26.33 4.82
CA VAL A 41 4.23 25.12 4.56
C VAL A 41 3.97 24.59 3.14
N ARG A 42 2.70 24.55 2.72
CA ARG A 42 2.29 24.05 1.39
C ARG A 42 2.76 24.97 0.26
N ASN A 43 2.78 26.28 0.46
CA ASN A 43 3.10 27.23 -0.62
C ASN A 43 4.59 27.60 -0.64
N SER A 44 5.36 27.29 0.41
CA SER A 44 6.79 27.54 0.46
C SER A 44 7.60 26.37 -0.08
N VAL A 45 8.15 26.53 -1.29
CA VAL A 45 9.04 25.55 -1.93
C VAL A 45 10.20 25.17 -1.01
N TYR A 46 10.79 26.13 -0.30
CA TYR A 46 11.92 25.85 0.61
C TYR A 46 11.52 24.99 1.80
N ILE A 47 10.33 25.21 2.36
CA ILE A 47 9.84 24.40 3.48
C ILE A 47 9.47 23.00 3.00
N GLN A 48 8.72 22.89 1.90
CA GLN A 48 8.42 21.60 1.27
C GLN A 48 9.69 20.83 0.98
N TYR A 49 10.71 21.51 0.45
CA TYR A 49 11.99 20.92 0.16
C TYR A 49 12.75 20.46 1.40
N LYS A 50 12.74 21.25 2.49
CA LYS A 50 13.32 20.86 3.76
C LYS A 50 12.62 19.64 4.35
N LEU A 51 11.29 19.60 4.26
CA LEU A 51 10.47 18.45 4.64
C LEU A 51 10.78 17.25 3.75
N GLU A 52 10.97 17.43 2.45
CA GLU A 52 11.34 16.38 1.50
C GLU A 52 12.73 15.80 1.82
N ILE A 53 13.77 16.64 2.02
CA ILE A 53 15.10 16.14 2.43
C ILE A 53 15.00 15.35 3.73
N TYR A 54 14.29 15.90 4.72
CA TYR A 54 14.07 15.23 5.98
C TYR A 54 13.37 13.89 5.77
N ALA A 55 12.34 13.92 4.93
CA ALA A 55 11.62 12.76 4.48
C ALA A 55 12.41 11.92 3.47
N GLN A 56 13.68 12.22 3.16
CA GLN A 56 14.58 11.32 2.45
C GLN A 56 15.73 10.83 3.34
N GLY A 57 15.70 11.15 4.65
CA GLY A 57 16.69 10.68 5.62
C GLY A 57 18.05 11.32 5.38
N LEU A 58 18.09 12.29 4.47
CA LEU A 58 19.28 13.03 4.07
C LEU A 58 19.68 14.06 5.16
N ILE A 59 18.83 14.29 6.17
CA ILE A 59 19.15 15.06 7.38
C ILE A 59 19.52 14.09 8.49
N SER A 60 20.82 13.96 8.78
CA SER A 60 21.29 13.28 9.98
C SER A 60 20.68 13.94 11.22
N THR A 61 20.26 13.14 12.20
CA THR A 61 19.61 13.57 13.47
C THR A 61 20.46 14.50 14.34
N GLY A 62 21.73 14.74 13.97
CA GLY A 62 22.58 15.76 14.60
C GLY A 62 22.21 17.17 14.15
N THR A 63 22.49 18.16 15.00
CA THR A 63 22.30 19.62 14.84
C THR A 63 23.08 20.26 13.67
N ALA A 64 23.35 19.51 12.61
CA ALA A 64 23.93 20.01 11.37
C ALA A 64 22.97 21.03 10.75
N THR A 65 23.18 22.29 11.10
CA THR A 65 22.48 23.45 10.55
C THR A 65 22.53 23.38 9.03
N MET A 66 21.35 23.40 8.39
CA MET A 66 21.21 23.47 6.93
C MET A 66 21.80 24.73 6.28
N ASN A 67 22.39 25.61 7.09
CA ASN A 67 22.91 26.91 6.68
C ASN A 67 24.13 26.81 5.76
N SER A 68 24.75 25.63 5.61
CA SER A 68 25.80 25.44 4.61
C SER A 68 25.19 25.21 3.22
N THR A 69 25.31 26.21 2.36
CA THR A 69 24.87 26.19 0.95
C THR A 69 25.43 24.96 0.19
N SER A 70 26.62 24.48 0.54
CA SER A 70 27.22 23.29 -0.09
C SER A 70 26.51 21.99 0.29
N VAL A 71 26.13 21.82 1.56
CA VAL A 71 25.36 20.67 2.06
C VAL A 71 23.97 20.68 1.46
N PHE A 72 23.33 21.86 1.40
CA PHE A 72 22.04 22.05 0.74
C PHE A 72 22.10 21.63 -0.74
N ARG A 73 23.10 22.10 -1.50
CA ARG A 73 23.26 21.77 -2.91
C ARG A 73 23.51 20.28 -3.12
N LYS A 74 24.33 19.64 -2.29
CA LYS A 74 24.59 18.19 -2.37
C LYS A 74 23.31 17.37 -2.11
N ARG A 75 22.54 17.73 -1.07
CA ARG A 75 21.25 17.09 -0.77
C ARG A 75 20.22 17.33 -1.87
N LEU A 76 20.24 18.50 -2.52
CA LEU A 76 19.40 18.79 -3.70
C LEU A 76 19.77 17.92 -4.88
N CYS A 77 21.06 17.74 -5.14
CA CYS A 77 21.51 16.81 -6.16
C CYS A 77 21.06 15.38 -5.83
N SER A 78 21.15 14.93 -4.57
CA SER A 78 20.64 13.61 -4.16
C SER A 78 19.13 13.46 -4.37
N LEU A 79 18.34 14.47 -4.02
CA LEU A 79 16.88 14.46 -4.26
C LEU A 79 16.53 14.47 -5.74
N LYS A 80 17.23 15.29 -6.52
CA LYS A 80 17.07 15.31 -7.98
C LYS A 80 17.42 13.95 -8.57
N LYS A 81 18.51 13.34 -8.08
CA LYS A 81 18.93 12.00 -8.47
C LYS A 81 17.86 10.97 -8.13
N LEU A 82 17.35 10.93 -6.88
CA LEU A 82 16.25 10.05 -6.47
C LEU A 82 15.01 10.24 -7.33
N ALA A 83 14.63 11.50 -7.59
CA ALA A 83 13.48 11.80 -8.43
C ALA A 83 13.71 11.46 -9.91
N SER A 84 14.96 11.40 -10.38
CA SER A 84 15.32 11.03 -11.76
C SER A 84 15.61 9.54 -11.92
N LEU A 85 15.75 8.77 -10.84
CA LEU A 85 16.06 7.33 -10.89
C LEU A 85 15.08 6.56 -11.78
N TRP A 86 13.80 6.91 -11.73
CA TRP A 86 12.73 6.21 -12.44
C TRP A 86 12.25 6.94 -13.69
N ARG A 87 13.04 7.88 -14.22
CA ARG A 87 12.59 8.80 -15.29
C ARG A 87 12.99 8.38 -16.69
N SER A 88 14.08 7.65 -16.82
CA SER A 88 14.54 7.10 -18.09
C SER A 88 14.44 5.58 -18.03
N ASP A 89 14.47 4.95 -19.19
CA ASP A 89 14.81 3.53 -19.27
C ASP A 89 16.09 3.27 -18.47
N PHE A 90 16.09 2.18 -17.73
CA PHE A 90 17.19 1.84 -16.83
C PHE A 90 17.57 0.38 -17.00
N HIS A 91 18.86 0.12 -16.81
CA HIS A 91 19.34 -1.23 -16.63
C HIS A 91 19.32 -1.56 -15.15
N ALA A 92 18.80 -2.74 -14.81
CA ALA A 92 18.98 -3.25 -13.48
C ALA A 92 20.46 -3.55 -13.26
N THR A 93 21.05 -2.93 -12.24
CA THR A 93 22.27 -3.46 -11.65
C THR A 93 21.89 -4.13 -10.35
N THR A 94 22.05 -5.45 -10.31
CA THR A 94 21.90 -6.23 -9.08
C THR A 94 22.93 -5.74 -8.08
N THR A 95 22.46 -5.09 -7.03
CA THR A 95 23.30 -4.60 -5.93
C THR A 95 23.49 -5.66 -4.85
N PHE A 96 22.54 -6.60 -4.78
CA PHE A 96 22.51 -7.70 -3.85
C PHE A 96 21.76 -8.88 -4.48
N GLU A 97 22.33 -10.07 -4.36
CA GLU A 97 21.73 -11.35 -4.75
C GLU A 97 22.00 -12.33 -3.60
N THR A 98 20.95 -12.93 -3.05
CA THR A 98 21.08 -13.98 -2.05
C THR A 98 20.12 -15.10 -2.37
N VAL A 99 20.57 -16.31 -2.11
CA VAL A 99 19.77 -17.53 -2.21
C VAL A 99 19.42 -17.94 -0.79
N VAL A 100 18.14 -17.90 -0.44
CA VAL A 100 17.63 -18.37 0.84
C VAL A 100 17.12 -19.78 0.64
N THR A 101 17.81 -20.77 1.22
CA THR A 101 17.24 -22.11 1.29
C THR A 101 16.10 -22.08 2.28
N THR A 102 14.87 -22.10 1.78
CA THR A 102 13.72 -22.51 2.58
C THR A 102 13.87 -24.00 2.75
N ALA A 103 13.90 -24.53 3.97
CA ALA A 103 13.60 -25.94 4.07
C ALA A 103 12.19 -26.09 3.45
N ALA A 104 12.03 -27.03 2.55
CA ALA A 104 10.72 -27.45 2.12
C ALA A 104 10.95 -28.87 1.65
N THR A 105 10.11 -29.77 2.10
CA THR A 105 10.11 -31.15 1.62
C THR A 105 9.30 -31.22 0.34
N TYR A 106 9.74 -32.04 -0.63
CA TYR A 106 9.07 -32.36 -1.88
C TYR A 106 7.54 -32.28 -1.82
N LEU A 107 6.96 -31.26 -2.46
CA LEU A 107 5.51 -31.15 -2.59
C LEU A 107 4.98 -31.86 -3.84
N PRO A 108 3.74 -32.37 -3.78
CA PRO A 108 3.00 -32.77 -4.96
C PRO A 108 2.63 -31.54 -5.81
N VAL A 109 2.78 -31.67 -7.13
CA VAL A 109 2.51 -30.68 -8.20
C VAL A 109 1.12 -29.99 -8.12
N SER A 110 0.17 -30.49 -7.32
CA SER A 110 -1.19 -29.94 -7.25
C SER A 110 -1.33 -28.61 -6.48
N TRP A 111 -0.35 -28.19 -5.69
CA TRP A 111 -0.43 -26.95 -4.88
C TRP A 111 0.41 -25.80 -5.45
N GLU A 112 0.89 -25.92 -6.69
CA GLU A 112 1.75 -24.94 -7.38
C GLU A 112 1.18 -23.50 -7.46
N HIS A 113 -0.10 -23.29 -7.14
CA HIS A 113 -0.76 -21.99 -7.26
C HIS A 113 -0.72 -21.14 -5.97
N MET A 114 -0.33 -21.68 -4.82
CA MET A 114 -0.18 -20.90 -3.59
C MET A 114 1.30 -20.75 -3.25
N LEU A 115 2.01 -19.94 -4.03
CA LEU A 115 3.34 -19.50 -3.65
C LEU A 115 3.27 -18.88 -2.24
N PRO A 116 4.30 -19.11 -1.40
CA PRO A 116 4.37 -18.50 -0.09
C PRO A 116 4.21 -16.98 -0.23
N ILE A 117 3.41 -16.38 0.65
CA ILE A 117 3.13 -14.95 0.58
C ILE A 117 4.43 -14.22 0.93
N GLN A 118 5.07 -13.67 -0.10
CA GLN A 118 6.27 -12.88 0.02
C GLN A 118 5.91 -11.41 0.10
N ASN A 119 6.65 -10.67 0.91
CA ASN A 119 6.45 -9.24 1.09
C ASN A 119 7.80 -8.55 1.27
N VAL A 120 7.88 -7.29 0.85
CA VAL A 120 9.01 -6.41 1.15
C VAL A 120 8.48 -5.07 1.62
N LYS A 121 9.06 -4.55 2.69
CA LYS A 121 8.82 -3.20 3.17
C LYS A 121 10.05 -2.69 3.88
N CYS A 122 10.48 -1.49 3.50
CA CYS A 122 11.59 -0.76 4.12
C CYS A 122 12.92 -1.53 4.06
N GLY A 123 13.18 -2.17 2.92
CA GLY A 123 14.35 -3.01 2.71
C GLY A 123 14.39 -4.26 3.58
N LEU A 124 13.25 -4.68 4.15
CA LEU A 124 13.10 -5.98 4.80
C LEU A 124 12.17 -6.83 3.95
N TRP A 125 12.65 -8.00 3.54
CA TRP A 125 11.89 -9.05 2.91
C TRP A 125 11.41 -10.03 3.98
N TRP A 126 10.20 -10.57 3.80
CA TRP A 126 9.74 -11.70 4.58
C TRP A 126 8.85 -12.64 3.77
N SER A 127 8.81 -13.90 4.21
CA SER A 127 8.01 -14.95 3.61
C SER A 127 7.40 -15.83 4.67
N ASP A 128 6.16 -16.23 4.43
CA ASP A 128 5.46 -17.25 5.20
C ASP A 128 5.69 -18.64 4.60
N SER A 129 6.23 -19.60 5.36
CA SER A 129 6.22 -21.00 4.98
C SER A 129 5.20 -21.74 5.82
N ARG A 130 3.97 -21.85 5.29
CA ARG A 130 2.85 -22.54 5.97
C ARG A 130 3.11 -24.01 6.25
N GLU A 131 4.03 -24.63 5.52
CA GLU A 131 4.31 -26.07 5.64
C GLU A 131 5.28 -26.39 6.75
N GLU A 132 6.18 -25.47 7.04
CA GLU A 132 7.20 -25.65 8.08
C GLU A 132 6.82 -24.93 9.37
N ASP A 133 5.70 -24.21 9.37
CA ASP A 133 5.35 -23.25 10.40
C ASP A 133 6.54 -22.30 10.67
N GLU A 134 7.24 -21.87 9.61
CA GLU A 134 8.41 -21.02 9.70
C GLU A 134 8.20 -19.68 9.01
N PHE A 135 8.56 -18.62 9.73
CA PHE A 135 8.55 -17.26 9.25
C PHE A 135 9.97 -16.76 9.02
N TYR A 136 10.24 -16.27 7.82
CA TYR A 136 11.56 -15.79 7.42
C TYR A 136 11.55 -14.27 7.31
N ILE A 137 12.49 -13.59 7.97
CA ILE A 137 12.74 -12.15 7.80
C ILE A 137 14.19 -11.95 7.40
N GLN A 138 14.43 -11.13 6.36
CA GLN A 138 15.77 -10.81 5.90
C GLN A 138 15.89 -9.35 5.43
N GLY A 139 17.02 -8.71 5.73
CA GLY A 139 17.37 -7.42 5.16
C GLY A 139 17.81 -7.52 3.70
N CYS A 140 17.21 -6.71 2.83
CA CYS A 140 17.54 -6.57 1.42
C CYS A 140 18.80 -5.70 1.18
N GLY A 141 19.26 -4.93 2.18
CA GLY A 141 20.25 -3.87 1.98
C GLY A 141 21.73 -4.25 2.18
N THR A 142 22.02 -5.41 2.76
CA THR A 142 23.38 -5.76 3.19
C THR A 142 23.60 -7.27 3.17
N ASN A 143 24.81 -7.73 2.83
CA ASN A 143 25.28 -9.12 3.07
C ASN A 143 25.28 -9.53 4.56
N SER A 144 24.67 -8.73 5.45
CA SER A 144 24.54 -9.06 6.85
C SER A 144 23.60 -10.25 7.02
N THR A 145 24.11 -11.27 7.69
CA THR A 145 23.49 -12.55 8.02
C THR A 145 22.30 -12.47 9.00
N LEU A 146 21.62 -11.32 9.11
CA LEU A 146 20.34 -11.24 9.84
C LEU A 146 19.21 -11.80 8.95
N SER A 147 19.37 -13.06 8.57
CA SER A 147 18.24 -13.94 8.34
C SER A 147 17.77 -14.39 9.73
N GLN A 148 16.52 -14.09 10.04
CA GLN A 148 15.86 -14.63 11.20
C GLN A 148 14.77 -15.56 10.72
N THR A 149 14.94 -16.85 11.01
CA THR A 149 13.90 -17.86 10.89
C THR A 149 13.25 -18.00 12.25
N TRP A 150 11.94 -17.98 12.25
CA TRP A 150 11.18 -18.12 13.47
C TRP A 150 10.14 -19.23 13.34
N PRO A 151 10.02 -20.12 14.33
CA PRO A 151 8.87 -20.98 14.41
C PRO A 151 7.64 -20.11 14.70
N ILE A 152 6.67 -20.13 13.80
CA ILE A 152 5.32 -19.59 14.00
C ILE A 152 4.63 -20.38 15.14
N GLY A 153 5.08 -21.61 15.39
CA GLY A 153 4.52 -22.51 16.40
C GLY A 153 3.16 -23.04 15.94
N ASP A 154 2.37 -23.60 16.87
CA ASP A 154 1.00 -24.08 16.57
C ASP A 154 0.01 -22.94 16.21
N ALA A 155 0.48 -21.70 16.01
CA ALA A 155 -0.36 -20.56 15.72
C ALA A 155 -0.85 -20.61 14.27
N LYS A 156 -1.90 -21.40 14.03
CA LYS A 156 -2.72 -21.28 12.82
C LYS A 156 -3.33 -19.89 12.79
N GLY A 157 -3.01 -19.12 11.74
CA GLY A 157 -3.63 -17.81 11.57
C GLY A 157 -2.88 -16.91 10.61
N PHE A 158 -3.33 -15.67 10.57
CA PHE A 158 -2.74 -14.64 9.74
C PHE A 158 -1.76 -13.81 10.55
N PHE A 159 -0.79 -13.22 9.88
CA PHE A 159 0.06 -12.22 10.50
C PHE A 159 0.33 -11.07 9.55
N THR A 160 0.70 -9.94 10.13
CA THR A 160 1.14 -8.77 9.40
C THR A 160 2.30 -8.11 10.13
N PHE A 161 3.07 -7.34 9.38
CA PHE A 161 4.33 -6.79 9.86
C PHE A 161 4.46 -5.31 9.50
N ASP A 162 4.86 -4.51 10.50
CA ASP A 162 5.32 -3.15 10.30
C ASP A 162 6.78 -3.00 10.77
N PRO A 163 7.77 -3.06 9.85
CA PRO A 163 9.19 -2.99 10.18
C PRO A 163 9.62 -1.74 10.91
N LEU A 164 8.81 -0.70 10.80
CA LEU A 164 9.15 0.64 11.27
C LEU A 164 8.79 0.86 12.71
N GLN A 165 7.83 0.06 13.14
CA GLN A 165 7.45 -0.06 14.53
C GLN A 165 8.09 -1.30 15.16
N ASP A 166 8.86 -2.08 14.39
CA ASP A 166 9.34 -3.41 14.78
C ASP A 166 8.19 -4.28 15.32
N LEU A 167 7.01 -4.15 14.68
CA LEU A 167 5.75 -4.72 15.16
C LEU A 167 5.32 -5.87 14.26
N MET A 168 5.22 -7.07 14.85
CA MET A 168 4.54 -8.21 14.27
C MET A 168 3.20 -8.38 14.98
N VAL A 169 2.13 -8.48 14.20
CA VAL A 169 0.79 -8.78 14.69
C VAL A 169 0.43 -10.18 14.22
N VAL A 170 0.11 -11.07 15.16
CA VAL A 170 -0.34 -12.43 14.87
C VAL A 170 -1.82 -12.51 15.23
N CYS A 171 -2.66 -12.92 14.29
CA CYS A 171 -4.08 -13.14 14.48
C CYS A 171 -4.36 -14.64 14.33
N SER A 172 -4.50 -15.34 15.45
CA SER A 172 -4.78 -16.77 15.47
C SER A 172 -6.25 -17.04 15.25
N GLU A 173 -6.55 -17.91 14.30
CA GLU A 173 -7.90 -18.39 14.04
C GLU A 173 -8.33 -19.39 15.13
N PRO A 174 -9.64 -19.52 15.40
CA PRO A 174 -10.12 -20.58 16.27
C PRO A 174 -9.96 -21.93 15.55
N ASP A 175 -9.48 -22.95 16.27
CA ASP A 175 -9.24 -24.29 15.70
C ASP A 175 -10.51 -24.97 15.16
N ASP A 176 -11.69 -24.57 15.65
CA ASP A 176 -12.97 -25.22 15.38
C ASP A 176 -14.10 -24.18 15.17
N ASP A 177 -15.18 -24.62 14.51
CA ASP A 177 -16.46 -23.90 14.45
C ASP A 177 -16.94 -23.47 15.85
N VAL A 178 -17.46 -22.26 15.95
CA VAL A 178 -17.97 -21.70 17.20
C VAL A 178 -19.34 -22.31 17.49
N THR A 179 -19.41 -23.21 18.48
CA THR A 179 -20.68 -23.74 18.98
C THR A 179 -21.30 -22.78 20.00
N VAL A 180 -22.37 -22.10 19.59
CA VAL A 180 -23.10 -21.17 20.45
C VAL A 180 -24.28 -21.88 21.08
N THR A 181 -24.21 -22.04 22.40
CA THR A 181 -25.24 -22.69 23.21
C THR A 181 -26.20 -21.70 23.86
N ASP A 182 -25.73 -20.49 24.16
CA ASP A 182 -26.52 -19.42 24.76
C ASP A 182 -26.40 -18.14 23.92
N ALA A 183 -27.53 -17.66 23.43
CA ALA A 183 -27.58 -16.40 22.72
C ALA A 183 -27.22 -15.25 23.67
N LYS A 184 -26.59 -14.19 23.15
CA LYS A 184 -26.17 -12.98 23.87
C LYS A 184 -24.97 -13.15 24.79
N GLN A 185 -24.36 -14.34 24.83
CA GLN A 185 -23.04 -14.51 25.44
C GLN A 185 -21.94 -14.11 24.45
N ASP A 186 -20.84 -13.58 24.98
CA ASP A 186 -19.61 -13.34 24.22
C ASP A 186 -18.84 -14.64 24.03
N TYR A 187 -18.61 -15.02 22.79
CA TYR A 187 -17.79 -16.15 22.39
C TYR A 187 -16.51 -15.66 21.74
N HIS A 188 -15.45 -16.45 21.89
CA HIS A 188 -14.16 -16.18 21.28
C HIS A 188 -14.23 -16.33 19.76
N VAL A 189 -13.69 -15.36 19.04
CA VAL A 189 -13.53 -15.41 17.58
C VAL A 189 -12.06 -15.56 17.20
N CYS A 190 -11.15 -14.74 17.75
CA CYS A 190 -9.72 -14.85 17.48
C CYS A 190 -8.83 -14.27 18.57
N TRP A 191 -7.57 -14.67 18.56
CA TRP A 191 -6.53 -14.08 19.41
C TRP A 191 -5.63 -13.18 18.59
N VAL A 192 -5.34 -11.99 19.11
CA VAL A 192 -4.40 -11.05 18.47
C VAL A 192 -3.22 -10.83 19.39
N GLU A 193 -2.03 -11.18 18.93
CA GLU A 193 -0.79 -10.99 19.67
C GLU A 193 0.09 -9.89 19.07
N PHE A 194 0.75 -9.13 19.94
CA PHE A 194 1.66 -8.05 19.56
C PHE A 194 3.08 -8.41 19.95
N ARG A 195 3.92 -8.68 18.95
CA ARG A 195 5.30 -9.15 19.12
C ARG A 195 6.28 -8.17 18.47
N LEU A 196 7.52 -8.17 18.95
CA LEU A 196 8.66 -7.57 18.25
C LEU A 196 8.98 -8.43 17.04
N ALA A 197 9.10 -7.87 15.85
CA ALA A 197 9.49 -8.69 14.70
C ALA A 197 10.95 -9.14 14.79
N SER A 198 11.82 -8.31 15.36
CA SER A 198 13.24 -8.61 15.52
C SER A 198 13.55 -9.75 16.49
N SER A 199 12.60 -10.14 17.35
CA SER A 199 12.88 -11.11 18.43
C SER A 199 11.69 -11.98 18.85
N GLN A 200 10.51 -11.79 18.26
CA GLN A 200 9.22 -12.37 18.65
C GLN A 200 8.80 -12.20 20.11
N ARG A 201 9.52 -11.39 20.88
CA ARG A 201 9.17 -11.12 22.27
C ARG A 201 7.97 -10.20 22.29
N ARG A 202 7.27 -10.16 23.42
CA ARG A 202 6.18 -9.20 23.66
C ARG A 202 6.62 -7.79 23.27
N HIS A 203 5.80 -7.13 22.46
CA HIS A 203 6.12 -5.79 22.00
C HIS A 203 6.12 -4.81 23.20
N PRO A 204 7.23 -4.14 23.54
CA PRO A 204 7.36 -3.37 24.78
C PRO A 204 6.47 -2.13 24.81
N SER A 205 6.04 -1.64 23.65
CA SER A 205 5.08 -0.52 23.55
C SER A 205 3.62 -0.95 23.47
N ALA A 206 3.33 -2.26 23.36
CA ALA A 206 1.95 -2.73 23.38
C ALA A 206 1.46 -2.78 24.83
N VAL A 207 0.24 -2.29 25.07
CA VAL A 207 -0.34 -2.30 26.43
C VAL A 207 -0.68 -3.71 26.89
N CYS A 208 -1.04 -4.58 25.95
CA CYS A 208 -1.30 -5.98 26.17
C CYS A 208 -0.43 -6.83 25.25
N THR A 209 -0.15 -8.06 25.68
CA THR A 209 0.67 -9.02 24.92
C THR A 209 -0.17 -9.77 23.90
N SER A 210 -1.38 -10.11 24.32
CA SER A 210 -2.41 -10.74 23.52
C SER A 210 -3.74 -10.07 23.85
N LEU A 211 -4.66 -10.16 22.91
CA LEU A 211 -6.00 -9.65 23.00
C LEU A 211 -6.98 -10.72 22.52
N GLU A 212 -7.99 -10.98 23.34
CA GLU A 212 -9.09 -11.87 23.00
C GLU A 212 -10.17 -11.09 22.24
N CYS A 213 -10.43 -11.45 20.99
CA CYS A 213 -11.51 -10.90 20.18
C CYS A 213 -12.78 -11.71 20.42
N LYS A 214 -13.87 -11.05 20.84
CA LYS A 214 -15.14 -11.70 21.17
C LYS A 214 -16.29 -11.23 20.29
N HIS A 215 -17.19 -12.15 19.97
CA HIS A 215 -18.45 -11.89 19.29
C HIS A 215 -19.65 -12.32 20.11
N THR A 216 -20.70 -11.50 20.10
CA THR A 216 -21.96 -11.76 20.79
C THR A 216 -22.96 -12.27 19.78
N PHE A 217 -23.36 -13.53 19.87
CA PHE A 217 -24.25 -14.16 18.89
C PHE A 217 -25.73 -13.97 19.27
N ASP A 218 -26.59 -13.65 18.31
CA ASP A 218 -28.00 -13.37 18.57
C ASP A 218 -28.85 -14.63 18.75
N ALA A 219 -28.36 -15.79 18.31
CA ALA A 219 -29.05 -17.08 18.41
C ALA A 219 -28.08 -18.23 18.72
N PRO A 220 -28.56 -19.34 19.32
CA PRO A 220 -27.76 -20.56 19.47
C PRO A 220 -27.56 -21.27 18.12
N GLY A 221 -26.32 -21.61 17.80
CA GLY A 221 -25.92 -21.95 16.43
C GLY A 221 -24.61 -22.73 16.36
N TYR A 222 -24.30 -23.22 15.16
CA TYR A 222 -22.94 -23.59 14.79
C TYR A 222 -22.50 -22.52 13.81
N TYR A 223 -21.44 -21.80 14.14
CA TYR A 223 -21.00 -20.66 13.37
C TYR A 223 -19.56 -20.84 12.90
N PHE A 224 -19.31 -20.46 11.66
CA PHE A 224 -17.99 -20.32 11.10
C PHE A 224 -17.61 -18.83 11.13
N ALA A 225 -16.40 -18.51 11.60
CA ALA A 225 -15.89 -17.14 11.59
C ALA A 225 -14.71 -17.06 10.63
N ALA A 226 -14.93 -16.48 9.46
CA ALA A 226 -13.86 -16.20 8.52
C ALA A 226 -13.19 -14.87 8.88
N ILE A 227 -11.87 -14.83 8.90
CA ILE A 227 -11.09 -13.68 9.37
C ILE A 227 -10.17 -13.21 8.24
N SER A 228 -10.08 -11.91 8.04
CA SER A 228 -9.12 -11.34 7.08
C SER A 228 -7.72 -11.28 7.71
N PRO A 229 -6.66 -11.23 6.89
CA PRO A 229 -5.36 -10.82 7.38
C PRO A 229 -5.45 -9.48 8.15
N PRO A 230 -4.83 -9.36 9.33
CA PRO A 230 -4.81 -8.09 10.06
C PRO A 230 -4.05 -7.04 9.26
N VAL A 231 -4.46 -5.77 9.36
CA VAL A 231 -3.76 -4.67 8.70
C VAL A 231 -3.33 -3.61 9.72
N ILE A 232 -2.04 -3.29 9.73
CA ILE A 232 -1.47 -2.24 10.60
C ILE A 232 -1.56 -0.89 9.87
N CYS A 233 -2.14 0.10 10.55
CA CYS A 233 -2.16 1.49 10.09
C CYS A 233 -1.92 2.42 11.28
N GLY A 234 -0.70 2.95 11.37
CA GLY A 234 -0.29 3.79 12.50
C GLY A 234 -0.30 3.03 13.82
N ASP A 235 -0.99 3.58 14.82
CA ASP A 235 -1.19 2.95 16.13
C ASP A 235 -2.41 2.00 16.17
N HIS A 236 -3.05 1.74 15.03
CA HIS A 236 -4.23 0.88 14.93
C HIS A 236 -3.94 -0.40 14.14
N VAL A 237 -4.62 -1.47 14.55
CA VAL A 237 -4.72 -2.73 13.82
C VAL A 237 -6.19 -2.93 13.49
N PHE A 238 -6.46 -3.20 12.22
CA PHE A 238 -7.79 -3.48 11.70
C PHE A 238 -7.89 -4.98 11.41
N ILE A 239 -8.98 -5.59 11.84
CA ILE A 239 -9.31 -7.00 11.56
C ILE A 239 -10.73 -7.02 11.06
N LEU A 240 -10.90 -7.43 9.80
CA LEU A 240 -12.21 -7.67 9.22
C LEU A 240 -12.54 -9.15 9.42
N TYR A 241 -13.78 -9.46 9.77
CA TYR A 241 -14.25 -10.83 9.84
C TYR A 241 -15.75 -10.89 9.56
N HIS A 242 -16.23 -12.04 9.11
CA HIS A 242 -17.65 -12.30 8.95
C HIS A 242 -18.00 -13.62 9.64
N ILE A 243 -19.27 -13.80 9.95
CA ILE A 243 -19.77 -14.93 10.73
C ILE A 243 -20.90 -15.60 9.96
N GLU A 244 -20.71 -16.84 9.55
CA GLU A 244 -21.69 -17.63 8.81
C GLU A 244 -22.33 -18.68 9.72
N ASP A 245 -23.65 -18.85 9.64
CA ASP A 245 -24.35 -19.98 10.28
C ASP A 245 -24.21 -21.22 9.38
N THR A 246 -23.51 -22.24 9.86
CA THR A 246 -23.21 -23.45 9.07
C THR A 246 -24.40 -24.39 8.92
N ARG A 247 -25.53 -24.13 9.60
CA ARG A 247 -26.68 -25.05 9.61
C ARG A 247 -27.50 -25.04 8.32
N GLY A 248 -27.21 -24.18 7.35
CA GLY A 248 -27.65 -24.29 5.95
C GLY A 248 -29.17 -24.36 5.68
N CYS A 249 -30.03 -24.17 6.67
CA CYS A 249 -31.46 -24.48 6.56
C CYS A 249 -32.38 -23.25 6.50
N HIS A 250 -31.87 -22.04 6.72
CA HIS A 250 -32.68 -20.82 6.63
C HIS A 250 -31.97 -19.71 5.85
N PRO A 251 -32.53 -19.28 4.70
CA PRO A 251 -32.01 -18.14 3.94
C PRO A 251 -32.56 -16.82 4.51
N GLU A 252 -32.11 -16.38 5.69
CA GLU A 252 -32.24 -15.01 6.22
C GLU A 252 -31.31 -14.83 7.43
N PRO A 253 -30.86 -13.61 7.81
CA PRO A 253 -30.39 -12.48 7.01
C PRO A 253 -28.86 -12.57 6.76
N VAL A 254 -28.38 -11.86 5.74
CA VAL A 254 -26.97 -11.79 5.32
C VAL A 254 -26.04 -11.55 6.52
N PRO A 255 -24.99 -12.38 6.72
CA PRO A 255 -23.92 -12.11 7.67
C PRO A 255 -23.41 -10.67 7.55
N GLY A 256 -23.60 -9.86 8.59
CA GLY A 256 -22.99 -8.54 8.61
C GLY A 256 -21.47 -8.67 8.71
N MET A 257 -20.71 -8.05 7.81
CA MET A 257 -19.28 -7.88 8.00
C MET A 257 -19.00 -7.07 9.28
N LEU A 258 -18.06 -7.55 10.08
CA LEU A 258 -17.62 -6.90 11.30
C LEU A 258 -16.18 -6.43 11.14
N ILE A 259 -15.90 -5.25 11.69
CA ILE A 259 -14.55 -4.74 11.82
C ILE A 259 -14.20 -4.58 13.30
N GLN A 260 -13.02 -5.05 13.66
CA GLN A 260 -12.41 -4.79 14.95
C GLN A 260 -11.24 -3.84 14.78
N VAL A 261 -11.35 -2.69 15.46
CA VAL A 261 -10.34 -1.63 15.46
C VAL A 261 -9.61 -1.68 16.79
N ILE A 262 -8.33 -2.03 16.74
CA ILE A 262 -7.49 -2.22 17.93
C ILE A 262 -6.43 -1.14 17.98
N ASN A 263 -6.49 -0.26 18.98
CA ASN A 263 -5.37 0.60 19.31
C ASN A 263 -4.38 -0.17 20.20
N TRP A 264 -3.43 -0.86 19.57
CA TRP A 264 -2.54 -1.81 20.25
C TRP A 264 -1.62 -1.16 21.30
N ARG A 265 -1.34 0.13 21.17
CA ARG A 265 -0.58 0.92 22.15
C ARG A 265 -1.39 1.40 23.34
N LYS A 266 -2.72 1.47 23.22
CA LYS A 266 -3.61 1.90 24.32
C LYS A 266 -4.44 0.76 24.88
N GLY A 267 -4.44 -0.40 24.22
CA GLY A 267 -5.28 -1.55 24.57
C GLY A 267 -6.77 -1.29 24.32
N TYR A 268 -7.12 -0.30 23.49
CA TYR A 268 -8.52 -0.06 23.14
C TYR A 268 -8.93 -0.97 22.01
N VAL A 269 -10.12 -1.54 22.16
CA VAL A 269 -10.68 -2.51 21.23
C VAL A 269 -12.12 -2.15 21.04
N ASN A 270 -12.49 -1.82 19.81
CA ASN A 270 -13.86 -1.54 19.48
C ASN A 270 -14.27 -2.43 18.32
N ARG A 271 -15.40 -3.10 18.49
CA ARG A 271 -16.05 -3.93 17.49
C ARG A 271 -17.17 -3.12 16.88
N HIS A 272 -17.27 -3.15 15.57
CA HIS A 272 -18.30 -2.43 14.85
C HIS A 272 -18.88 -3.27 13.73
N TYR A 273 -20.20 -3.19 13.58
CA TYR A 273 -20.86 -3.67 12.38
C TYR A 273 -20.61 -2.67 11.26
N LEU A 274 -20.18 -3.17 10.13
CA LEU A 274 -20.21 -2.41 8.89
C LEU A 274 -21.64 -2.47 8.35
N CYS A 275 -22.07 -1.41 7.65
CA CYS A 275 -23.40 -1.41 7.03
C CYS A 275 -23.52 -2.64 6.12
N GLN A 276 -24.71 -3.22 6.00
CA GLN A 276 -24.98 -4.46 5.25
C GLN A 276 -24.29 -4.42 3.88
N LEU A 277 -23.18 -5.15 3.78
CA LEU A 277 -22.51 -5.46 2.53
C LEU A 277 -23.05 -6.82 2.13
N ASP A 278 -23.63 -6.91 0.93
CA ASP A 278 -24.26 -8.15 0.44
C ASP A 278 -23.24 -9.16 -0.12
N PHE A 279 -21.98 -9.10 0.32
CA PHE A 279 -20.90 -9.97 -0.16
C PHE A 279 -20.01 -10.44 1.00
N CYS A 280 -19.37 -11.62 0.83
CA CYS A 280 -18.61 -12.30 1.89
C CYS A 280 -17.07 -12.19 1.75
N GLU A 281 -16.54 -11.52 0.71
CA GLU A 281 -15.10 -11.50 0.47
C GLU A 281 -14.35 -10.57 1.43
N LEU A 282 -13.46 -11.16 2.24
CA LEU A 282 -12.72 -10.47 3.30
C LEU A 282 -11.42 -9.80 2.82
N ASP A 283 -10.95 -10.11 1.62
CA ASP A 283 -9.67 -9.60 1.08
C ASP A 283 -9.77 -8.18 0.51
N LEU A 284 -10.94 -7.56 0.61
CA LEU A 284 -11.26 -6.29 -0.03
C LEU A 284 -11.08 -5.05 0.87
N PHE A 285 -10.24 -5.15 1.89
CA PHE A 285 -10.04 -4.10 2.88
C PHE A 285 -8.72 -3.36 2.69
N TYR A 286 -8.77 -2.03 2.69
CA TYR A 286 -7.55 -1.21 2.63
C TYR A 286 -7.62 0.03 3.54
N PRO A 287 -6.71 0.21 4.51
CA PRO A 287 -6.66 1.40 5.33
C PRO A 287 -6.10 2.59 4.54
N VAL A 288 -6.88 3.66 4.46
CA VAL A 288 -6.50 4.92 3.79
C VAL A 288 -5.65 5.75 4.74
N ASP A 289 -6.09 5.89 5.99
CA ASP A 289 -5.36 6.56 7.07
C ASP A 289 -5.76 5.98 8.46
N GLU A 290 -5.36 6.60 9.59
CA GLU A 290 -5.69 6.10 10.94
C GLU A 290 -7.20 6.14 11.23
N GLN A 291 -7.97 6.93 10.48
CA GLN A 291 -9.39 7.17 10.67
C GLN A 291 -10.24 6.71 9.49
N LYS A 292 -9.64 6.43 8.35
CA LYS A 292 -10.33 6.12 7.11
C LYS A 292 -9.85 4.80 6.55
N PHE A 293 -10.78 4.04 6.03
CA PHE A 293 -10.49 2.81 5.31
C PHE A 293 -11.52 2.64 4.20
N VAL A 294 -11.14 1.89 3.17
CA VAL A 294 -12.04 1.50 2.10
C VAL A 294 -12.30 0.01 2.19
N ILE A 295 -13.53 -0.35 1.86
CA ILE A 295 -13.90 -1.72 1.53
C ILE A 295 -14.29 -1.70 0.06
N ILE A 296 -13.68 -2.56 -0.73
CA ILE A 296 -14.05 -2.76 -2.12
C ILE A 296 -15.14 -3.83 -2.10
N GLY A 297 -16.22 -3.59 -2.83
CA GLY A 297 -17.24 -4.60 -3.09
C GLY A 297 -17.36 -4.81 -4.58
N PRO A 298 -18.29 -5.68 -4.99
CA PRO A 298 -18.44 -6.02 -6.40
C PRO A 298 -18.74 -4.77 -7.25
N GLU A 299 -19.66 -3.94 -6.76
CA GLU A 299 -20.19 -2.84 -7.56
C GLU A 299 -19.64 -1.48 -7.12
N SER A 300 -18.88 -1.41 -6.03
CA SER A 300 -18.62 -0.16 -5.34
C SER A 300 -17.41 -0.20 -4.43
N ILE A 301 -16.79 0.96 -4.24
CA ILE A 301 -15.80 1.19 -3.18
C ILE A 301 -16.47 2.00 -2.06
N TYR A 302 -16.51 1.43 -0.87
CA TYR A 302 -17.13 2.01 0.32
C TYR A 302 -16.06 2.69 1.18
N LEU A 303 -16.10 4.01 1.28
CA LEU A 303 -15.23 4.79 2.17
C LEU A 303 -15.87 4.93 3.54
N TYR A 304 -15.22 4.33 4.54
CA TYR A 304 -15.60 4.43 5.94
C TYR A 304 -14.71 5.41 6.70
N THR A 305 -15.30 6.06 7.70
CA THR A 305 -14.58 6.94 8.63
C THR A 305 -14.93 6.63 10.09
N LEU A 306 -13.92 6.55 10.94
CA LEU A 306 -14.08 6.39 12.38
C LEU A 306 -14.51 7.72 13.01
N GLN A 307 -15.56 7.70 13.82
CA GLN A 307 -16.05 8.87 14.57
C GLN A 307 -15.16 9.20 15.79
N GLY A 308 -13.87 9.44 15.53
CA GLY A 308 -12.81 9.54 16.54
C GLY A 308 -12.06 8.22 16.74
N PRO A 309 -11.07 8.17 17.66
CA PRO A 309 -10.16 7.01 17.80
C PRO A 309 -10.85 5.69 18.14
N ASN A 310 -12.03 5.76 18.75
CA ASN A 310 -12.83 4.63 19.20
C ASN A 310 -14.28 4.72 18.71
N GLY A 311 -14.58 5.67 17.82
CA GLY A 311 -15.94 5.87 17.35
C GLY A 311 -16.30 4.81 16.31
N PRO A 312 -17.60 4.50 16.16
CA PRO A 312 -18.04 3.57 15.14
C PRO A 312 -17.60 4.06 13.74
N PRO A 313 -17.22 3.14 12.84
CA PRO A 313 -17.05 3.44 11.44
C PRO A 313 -18.41 3.84 10.88
N GLN A 314 -18.40 4.92 10.10
CA GLN A 314 -19.55 5.39 9.37
C GLN A 314 -19.18 5.37 7.89
N CYS A 315 -19.97 4.65 7.08
CA CYS A 315 -19.87 4.76 5.63
C CYS A 315 -20.23 6.20 5.24
N ARG A 316 -19.29 6.91 4.63
CA ARG A 316 -19.49 8.30 4.21
C ARG A 316 -19.76 8.39 2.72
N ILE A 317 -19.06 7.59 1.92
CA ILE A 317 -19.15 7.64 0.46
C ILE A 317 -19.16 6.24 -0.13
N ILE A 318 -19.98 6.06 -1.16
CA ILE A 318 -19.99 4.89 -2.03
C ILE A 318 -19.57 5.37 -3.42
N TYR A 319 -18.43 4.90 -3.89
CA TYR A 319 -17.95 5.15 -5.25
C TYR A 319 -18.37 3.98 -6.13
N HIS A 320 -19.37 4.18 -6.98
CA HIS A 320 -19.82 3.12 -7.89
C HIS A 320 -18.70 2.81 -8.89
N LEU A 321 -18.39 1.52 -9.03
CA LEU A 321 -17.49 0.98 -10.04
C LEU A 321 -18.20 0.97 -11.41
N PRO A 322 -17.45 0.86 -12.52
CA PRO A 322 -18.08 0.75 -13.82
C PRO A 322 -18.88 -0.55 -13.92
N LYS A 323 -20.03 -0.52 -14.61
CA LYS A 323 -20.97 -1.65 -14.73
C LYS A 323 -20.37 -2.98 -15.19
N ILE A 324 -19.25 -2.87 -15.87
CA ILE A 324 -18.45 -3.97 -16.41
C ILE A 324 -18.04 -4.95 -15.31
N LEU A 325 -17.77 -4.42 -14.12
CA LEU A 325 -17.38 -5.22 -12.96
C LEU A 325 -18.57 -5.94 -12.31
N HIS A 326 -19.81 -5.74 -12.77
CA HIS A 326 -20.98 -6.32 -12.12
C HIS A 326 -21.27 -7.78 -12.50
N LEU A 327 -20.67 -8.33 -13.56
CA LEU A 327 -21.16 -9.58 -14.14
C LEU A 327 -20.57 -10.87 -13.55
N SER A 328 -19.52 -10.84 -12.73
CA SER A 328 -18.97 -12.09 -12.14
C SER A 328 -18.13 -11.94 -10.87
N LEU A 329 -18.28 -10.85 -10.11
CA LEU A 329 -17.43 -10.65 -8.93
C LEU A 329 -17.76 -11.59 -7.74
N CYS A 330 -18.83 -12.38 -7.81
CA CYS A 330 -19.06 -13.41 -6.80
C CYS A 330 -18.02 -14.54 -6.83
N ASP A 331 -17.33 -14.73 -7.98
CA ASP A 331 -16.30 -15.76 -8.16
C ASP A 331 -14.93 -15.15 -8.56
N SER A 332 -14.83 -13.82 -8.60
CA SER A 332 -13.60 -13.15 -9.05
C SER A 332 -12.67 -12.89 -7.88
N LYS A 333 -11.37 -13.16 -8.06
CA LYS A 333 -10.37 -12.76 -7.08
C LYS A 333 -10.06 -11.29 -7.25
N ILE A 334 -10.16 -10.53 -6.17
CA ILE A 334 -9.78 -9.13 -6.15
C ILE A 334 -8.59 -8.94 -5.21
N PHE A 335 -7.54 -8.29 -5.71
CA PHE A 335 -6.37 -7.94 -4.91
C PHE A 335 -6.21 -6.43 -4.80
N VAL A 336 -5.91 -5.94 -3.60
CA VAL A 336 -5.65 -4.52 -3.36
C VAL A 336 -4.18 -4.30 -3.08
N HIS A 337 -3.52 -3.65 -4.02
CA HIS A 337 -2.13 -3.25 -3.91
C HIS A 337 -2.04 -1.77 -3.53
N GLY A 338 -1.35 -1.47 -2.44
CA GLY A 338 -1.14 -0.10 -2.04
C GLY A 338 -0.06 -0.01 -0.96
N HIS A 339 0.54 1.16 -0.83
CA HIS A 339 1.46 1.41 0.26
C HIS A 339 0.66 1.88 1.49
N PRO A 340 0.50 1.06 2.55
CA PRO A 340 -0.21 1.48 3.75
C PRO A 340 0.49 2.72 4.31
N SER A 341 -0.25 3.82 4.25
CA SER A 341 0.24 5.19 4.15
C SER A 341 0.77 5.76 5.46
N LEU A 342 0.93 4.97 6.51
CA LEU A 342 1.12 5.52 7.84
C LEU A 342 2.06 4.71 8.71
N HIS A 343 2.96 5.46 9.34
CA HIS A 343 3.76 5.00 10.46
C HIS A 343 3.19 5.63 11.72
N GLY A 344 3.05 4.84 12.78
CA GLY A 344 2.61 5.35 14.08
C GLY A 344 3.56 6.46 14.58
N LYS A 345 3.08 7.29 15.50
CA LYS A 345 3.84 8.43 16.07
C LYS A 345 5.18 8.04 16.71
N ALA A 346 5.38 6.75 16.97
CA ALA A 346 6.54 6.17 17.64
C ALA A 346 7.39 5.27 16.74
N ALA A 347 7.34 5.43 15.41
CA ALA A 347 8.26 4.75 14.51
C ALA A 347 9.73 4.93 14.97
N HIS A 348 10.50 3.84 14.91
CA HIS A 348 11.85 3.81 15.44
C HIS A 348 12.72 4.84 14.67
N PRO A 349 13.35 5.82 15.34
CA PRO A 349 14.07 6.91 14.67
C PRO A 349 15.20 6.45 13.75
N GLY A 350 15.75 5.26 14.01
CA GLY A 350 16.79 4.64 13.19
C GLY A 350 16.29 3.74 12.06
N LEU A 351 14.99 3.41 12.03
CA LEU A 351 14.38 2.57 10.99
C LEU A 351 13.38 3.34 10.13
N MET A 352 13.02 4.58 10.49
CA MET A 352 12.08 5.38 9.67
C MET A 352 12.52 5.31 8.21
N PRO A 353 11.67 4.80 7.30
CA PRO A 353 11.80 5.15 5.92
C PRO A 353 11.59 6.63 5.99
N SER A 354 12.58 7.28 5.46
CA SER A 354 12.56 8.68 5.30
C SER A 354 11.20 9.17 4.81
N TYR A 355 10.56 8.47 3.86
CA TYR A 355 9.42 8.99 3.13
C TYR A 355 8.18 8.15 3.33
N VAL A 356 7.17 8.72 3.99
CA VAL A 356 5.78 8.33 3.80
C VAL A 356 5.21 9.24 2.73
N PRO A 357 4.83 8.74 1.55
CA PRO A 357 4.19 9.57 0.54
C PRO A 357 2.93 10.20 1.15
N SER A 358 2.69 11.49 0.92
CA SER A 358 1.37 12.07 1.28
C SER A 358 0.26 11.34 0.51
N LEU A 359 -0.97 11.32 1.00
CA LEU A 359 -2.13 10.81 0.25
C LEU A 359 -2.21 11.40 -1.18
N GLU A 360 -1.81 12.67 -1.36
CA GLU A 360 -1.73 13.34 -2.69
C GLU A 360 -0.73 12.73 -3.69
N SER A 361 0.18 11.91 -3.17
CA SER A 361 1.26 11.26 -3.92
C SER A 361 1.13 9.75 -3.84
N GLN A 362 -0.07 9.23 -3.55
CA GLN A 362 -0.35 7.81 -3.46
C GLN A 362 -1.35 7.38 -4.51
N ILE A 363 -1.16 6.14 -4.98
CA ILE A 363 -2.16 5.39 -5.72
C ILE A 363 -2.50 4.12 -4.95
N MET A 364 -3.70 3.61 -5.20
CA MET A 364 -4.12 2.26 -4.87
C MET A 364 -4.39 1.55 -6.19
N VAL A 365 -4.05 0.28 -6.27
CA VAL A 365 -4.22 -0.52 -7.48
C VAL A 365 -5.09 -1.70 -7.10
N VAL A 366 -6.21 -1.85 -7.80
CA VAL A 366 -7.18 -2.92 -7.59
C VAL A 366 -7.09 -3.84 -8.80
N GLU A 367 -6.72 -5.09 -8.55
CA GLU A 367 -6.63 -6.14 -9.55
C GLU A 367 -7.92 -6.93 -9.54
N PHE A 368 -8.52 -7.15 -10.71
CA PHE A 368 -9.72 -7.92 -10.91
C PHE A 368 -9.38 -9.13 -11.78
N LEU A 369 -9.55 -10.34 -11.23
CA LEU A 369 -9.34 -11.61 -11.92
C LEU A 369 -10.65 -12.40 -12.03
N PRO A 370 -11.52 -12.06 -13.00
CA PRO A 370 -12.75 -12.79 -13.24
C PRO A 370 -12.48 -14.13 -13.95
N GLU A 371 -13.22 -15.19 -13.59
CA GLU A 371 -13.00 -16.54 -14.18
C GLU A 371 -13.26 -16.61 -15.70
N GLU A 372 -14.21 -15.81 -16.21
CA GLU A 372 -14.68 -15.89 -17.60
C GLU A 372 -14.40 -14.63 -18.43
N GLU A 373 -13.88 -13.56 -17.82
CA GLU A 373 -13.65 -12.28 -18.48
C GLU A 373 -12.16 -11.91 -18.53
N LYS A 374 -11.85 -10.78 -19.16
CA LYS A 374 -10.46 -10.29 -19.25
C LYS A 374 -10.05 -9.68 -17.92
N ASP A 375 -8.96 -10.19 -17.35
CA ASP A 375 -8.32 -9.59 -16.19
C ASP A 375 -8.07 -8.10 -16.39
N ALA A 376 -8.24 -7.34 -15.32
CA ALA A 376 -8.06 -5.90 -15.37
C ALA A 376 -7.41 -5.34 -14.11
N ILE A 377 -6.74 -4.20 -14.29
CA ILE A 377 -6.21 -3.40 -13.21
C ILE A 377 -6.87 -2.03 -13.21
N LEU A 378 -7.31 -1.59 -12.04
CA LEU A 378 -7.80 -0.25 -11.77
C LEU A 378 -6.83 0.50 -10.85
N VAL A 379 -6.16 1.50 -11.39
CA VAL A 379 -5.27 2.40 -10.63
C VAL A 379 -6.06 3.63 -10.16
N ILE A 380 -6.20 3.81 -8.85
CA ILE A 380 -6.98 4.86 -8.20
C ILE A 380 -6.07 5.88 -7.53
N ASP A 381 -6.31 7.16 -7.78
CA ASP A 381 -5.74 8.27 -7.03
C ASP A 381 -6.25 8.30 -5.60
N MET A 382 -5.36 8.20 -4.63
CA MET A 382 -5.77 8.27 -3.23
C MET A 382 -6.28 9.65 -2.81
N THR A 383 -6.06 10.71 -3.60
CA THR A 383 -6.69 12.03 -3.36
C THR A 383 -8.20 12.00 -3.39
N ILE A 384 -8.83 11.01 -4.03
CA ILE A 384 -10.28 10.86 -4.01
C ILE A 384 -10.80 10.64 -2.57
N PHE A 385 -10.02 10.00 -1.72
CA PHE A 385 -10.35 9.74 -0.31
C PHE A 385 -9.92 10.87 0.65
N SER A 386 -9.50 12.02 0.12
CA SER A 386 -9.10 13.20 0.90
C SER A 386 -10.30 14.00 1.44
N ASP A 387 -10.05 14.96 2.33
CA ASP A 387 -11.05 15.65 3.16
C ASP A 387 -12.19 16.38 2.42
N MET A 388 -12.10 16.58 1.10
CA MET A 388 -13.22 17.16 0.33
C MET A 388 -14.47 16.27 0.36
N ALA A 389 -14.28 14.96 0.54
CA ALA A 389 -15.34 13.96 0.69
C ALA A 389 -16.07 14.02 2.06
N LEU A 390 -15.47 14.59 3.10
CA LEU A 390 -15.86 14.31 4.49
C LEU A 390 -16.70 15.39 5.17
N ARG A 391 -17.12 16.42 4.43
CA ARG A 391 -17.93 17.51 5.01
C ARG A 391 -19.42 17.16 5.12
N SER A 392 -19.84 16.01 4.57
CA SER A 392 -21.23 15.54 4.63
C SER A 392 -21.43 14.55 5.77
N ASP A 393 -22.44 14.79 6.60
CA ASP A 393 -22.97 13.81 7.56
C ASP A 393 -23.88 12.76 6.93
N MET A 394 -24.30 13.00 5.69
CA MET A 394 -25.09 12.05 4.91
C MET A 394 -24.18 11.21 4.01
N LEU A 395 -24.56 9.94 3.86
CA LEU A 395 -24.00 9.03 2.87
C LEU A 395 -24.13 9.65 1.47
N VAL A 396 -23.02 9.69 0.73
CA VAL A 396 -22.99 10.20 -0.66
C VAL A 396 -22.65 9.07 -1.60
N GLU A 397 -23.48 8.87 -2.61
CA GLU A 397 -23.17 7.96 -3.71
C GLU A 397 -22.63 8.74 -4.90
N ILE A 398 -21.49 8.31 -5.45
CA ILE A 398 -20.83 8.98 -6.56
C ILE A 398 -20.71 7.99 -7.71
N PRO A 399 -21.46 8.19 -8.82
CA PRO A 399 -21.41 7.29 -9.96
C PRO A 399 -20.06 7.37 -10.68
N TRP A 400 -19.64 6.24 -11.27
CA TRP A 400 -18.37 6.11 -12.01
C TRP A 400 -18.10 7.27 -12.97
N SER A 401 -19.10 7.68 -13.75
CA SER A 401 -18.99 8.75 -14.74
C SER A 401 -18.54 10.11 -14.17
N TYR A 402 -18.68 10.32 -12.86
CA TYR A 402 -18.25 11.56 -12.20
C TYR A 402 -16.83 11.47 -11.65
N TRP A 403 -16.45 10.33 -11.07
CA TRP A 403 -15.17 10.20 -10.36
C TRP A 403 -14.12 9.41 -11.14
N GLY A 404 -14.51 8.34 -11.84
CA GLY A 404 -13.63 7.42 -12.55
C GLY A 404 -12.69 8.15 -13.53
N PRO A 405 -13.22 8.94 -14.50
CA PRO A 405 -12.39 9.66 -15.46
C PRO A 405 -11.37 10.63 -14.86
N GLN A 406 -11.60 11.11 -13.63
CA GLN A 406 -10.76 12.09 -12.95
C GLN A 406 -9.70 11.44 -12.05
N TYR A 407 -10.05 10.34 -11.39
CA TYR A 407 -9.25 9.75 -10.32
C TYR A 407 -8.77 8.34 -10.62
N ALA A 408 -9.25 7.68 -11.67
CA ALA A 408 -8.89 6.31 -11.97
C ALA A 408 -8.33 6.12 -13.39
N CYS A 409 -7.46 5.12 -13.53
CA CYS A 409 -6.99 4.57 -14.81
C CYS A 409 -7.32 3.08 -14.84
N TYR A 410 -7.79 2.59 -15.98
CA TYR A 410 -8.08 1.17 -16.18
C TYR A 410 -7.10 0.61 -17.20
N PHE A 411 -6.58 -0.59 -16.95
CA PHE A 411 -5.62 -1.26 -17.81
C PHE A 411 -5.96 -2.74 -17.98
N PRO A 412 -5.73 -3.34 -19.16
CA PRO A 412 -5.79 -4.78 -19.31
C PRO A 412 -4.72 -5.46 -18.47
N HIS A 413 -5.06 -6.63 -17.93
CA HIS A 413 -4.19 -7.41 -17.07
C HIS A 413 -4.12 -8.87 -17.51
N HIS A 414 -3.26 -9.63 -16.85
CA HIS A 414 -3.12 -11.06 -16.98
C HIS A 414 -2.59 -11.58 -15.65
N GLU A 415 -3.23 -12.58 -15.06
CA GLU A 415 -2.92 -13.16 -13.74
C GLU A 415 -1.44 -13.52 -13.51
N SER A 416 -0.70 -13.87 -14.57
CA SER A 416 0.73 -14.18 -14.50
C SER A 416 1.63 -12.95 -14.29
N TYR A 417 1.08 -11.75 -14.25
CA TYR A 417 1.84 -10.51 -14.11
C TYR A 417 1.77 -9.99 -12.67
N HIS A 418 2.92 -9.66 -12.13
CA HIS A 418 3.02 -9.17 -10.77
C HIS A 418 2.96 -7.64 -10.71
N ILE A 419 2.31 -7.13 -9.68
CA ILE A 419 2.12 -5.71 -9.41
C ILE A 419 2.80 -5.38 -8.08
N SER A 420 3.42 -4.21 -8.00
CA SER A 420 3.81 -3.62 -6.73
C SER A 420 3.65 -2.11 -6.73
N VAL A 421 3.24 -1.55 -5.60
CA VAL A 421 2.86 -0.13 -5.50
C VAL A 421 3.68 0.56 -4.42
N PHE A 422 4.28 1.69 -4.78
CA PHE A 422 4.92 2.60 -3.83
C PHE A 422 4.63 4.06 -4.16
N GLY A 423 3.95 4.75 -3.24
CA GLY A 423 3.56 6.14 -3.47
C GLY A 423 2.73 6.27 -4.75
N SER A 424 3.20 7.07 -5.70
CA SER A 424 2.52 7.35 -6.97
C SER A 424 2.95 6.40 -8.08
N LYS A 425 3.76 5.39 -7.78
CA LYS A 425 4.36 4.50 -8.77
C LYS A 425 3.81 3.09 -8.63
N MET A 426 3.66 2.44 -9.77
CA MET A 426 3.36 1.03 -9.90
C MET A 426 4.50 0.36 -10.67
N ALA A 427 5.06 -0.70 -10.13
CA ALA A 427 5.87 -1.65 -10.88
C ALA A 427 4.94 -2.74 -11.43
N TYR A 428 5.12 -3.08 -12.70
CA TYR A 428 4.29 -4.04 -13.41
C TYR A 428 5.15 -4.94 -14.29
N ALA A 429 5.10 -6.26 -14.05
CA ALA A 429 5.84 -7.24 -14.83
C ALA A 429 5.11 -7.58 -16.14
N LEU A 430 5.77 -7.38 -17.29
CA LEU A 430 5.21 -7.69 -18.61
C LEU A 430 6.20 -8.50 -19.45
N PRO A 431 5.75 -9.36 -20.38
CA PRO A 431 6.62 -10.17 -21.24
C PRO A 431 7.28 -9.36 -22.38
N GLN A 432 7.15 -8.03 -22.38
CA GLN A 432 7.72 -7.14 -23.39
C GLN A 432 8.71 -6.15 -22.78
N ASP A 433 9.81 -5.91 -23.49
CA ASP A 433 10.84 -4.94 -23.13
C ASP A 433 10.50 -3.50 -23.52
N ARG A 434 9.30 -3.28 -24.09
CA ARG A 434 8.81 -1.98 -24.55
C ARG A 434 7.46 -1.67 -23.92
N ILE A 435 7.20 -0.37 -23.73
CA ILE A 435 5.91 0.11 -23.23
C ILE A 435 4.84 -0.31 -24.25
N PRO A 436 3.80 -1.06 -23.84
CA PRO A 436 2.72 -1.43 -24.75
C PRO A 436 2.03 -0.18 -25.27
N ASP A 437 1.67 -0.18 -26.55
CA ASP A 437 0.84 0.90 -27.08
C ASP A 437 -0.55 0.83 -26.44
N PRO A 438 -1.26 1.97 -26.29
CA PRO A 438 -2.52 2.01 -25.55
C PRO A 438 -3.60 1.05 -26.07
N ASP A 439 -3.57 0.73 -27.37
CA ASP A 439 -4.53 -0.15 -28.05
C ASP A 439 -3.98 -1.58 -28.25
N GLN A 440 -2.76 -1.88 -27.79
CA GLN A 440 -2.15 -3.19 -27.95
C GLN A 440 -2.74 -4.17 -26.94
N THR A 441 -3.43 -5.20 -27.42
CA THR A 441 -3.88 -6.33 -26.59
C THR A 441 -2.68 -7.10 -26.04
N LEU A 442 -2.72 -7.46 -24.75
CA LEU A 442 -1.70 -8.31 -24.13
C LEU A 442 -1.87 -9.80 -24.50
N GLU A 443 -3.03 -10.16 -25.04
CA GLU A 443 -3.34 -11.50 -25.55
C GLU A 443 -2.38 -11.90 -26.68
N GLY A 444 -1.65 -13.01 -26.49
CA GLY A 444 -0.69 -13.55 -27.46
C GLY A 444 0.78 -13.29 -27.11
N LEU A 445 1.07 -12.57 -26.03
CA LEU A 445 2.43 -12.42 -25.52
C LEU A 445 2.74 -13.60 -24.59
N SER A 446 3.23 -14.69 -25.19
CA SER A 446 3.77 -15.81 -24.42
C SER A 446 4.91 -15.31 -23.54
N SER A 447 4.82 -15.52 -22.23
CA SER A 447 5.89 -15.21 -21.26
C SER A 447 7.02 -16.25 -21.31
N GLU A 448 7.37 -16.73 -22.50
CA GLU A 448 8.32 -17.82 -22.75
C GLU A 448 9.73 -17.46 -22.25
N GLY A 449 9.91 -17.62 -20.94
CA GLY A 449 11.16 -17.50 -20.21
C GLY A 449 11.30 -16.23 -19.39
N TYR A 450 10.82 -15.07 -19.86
CA TYR A 450 11.20 -13.78 -19.28
C TYR A 450 10.06 -12.76 -19.16
N ILE A 451 10.19 -11.88 -18.18
CA ILE A 451 9.41 -10.67 -17.92
C ILE A 451 10.36 -9.47 -17.84
N TYR A 452 9.82 -8.29 -18.11
CA TYR A 452 10.46 -7.00 -17.96
C TYR A 452 9.61 -6.18 -16.99
N ILE A 453 10.25 -5.34 -16.21
CA ILE A 453 9.56 -4.57 -15.17
C ILE A 453 9.33 -3.17 -15.68
N HIS A 454 8.06 -2.80 -15.78
CA HIS A 454 7.60 -1.48 -16.18
C HIS A 454 7.31 -0.66 -14.94
N ILE A 455 7.82 0.56 -14.86
CA ILE A 455 7.49 1.49 -13.78
C ILE A 455 6.59 2.58 -14.36
N TRP A 456 5.34 2.61 -13.88
CA TRP A 456 4.35 3.61 -14.25
C TRP A 456 4.21 4.63 -13.12
N ASP A 457 4.54 5.88 -13.39
CA ASP A 457 4.51 6.99 -12.43
C ASP A 457 3.32 7.93 -12.69
N PHE A 458 2.40 7.97 -11.73
CA PHE A 458 1.18 8.77 -11.73
C PHE A 458 1.34 10.10 -10.98
N ASN A 459 2.59 10.52 -10.72
CA ASN A 459 2.87 11.76 -10.00
C ASN A 459 2.47 13.00 -10.82
N LYS A 460 1.37 13.64 -10.42
CA LYS A 460 0.82 14.85 -11.07
C LYS A 460 1.87 15.96 -11.27
N ARG A 461 2.79 16.13 -10.31
CA ARG A 461 3.81 17.19 -10.39
C ARG A 461 4.93 16.84 -11.35
N VAL A 462 5.25 15.56 -11.51
CA VAL A 462 6.26 15.13 -12.50
C VAL A 462 5.66 15.27 -13.89
N ILE A 463 4.44 14.78 -14.10
CA ILE A 463 3.71 14.88 -15.37
C ILE A 463 3.58 16.35 -15.82
N ALA A 464 3.06 17.23 -14.95
CA ALA A 464 2.88 18.64 -15.30
C ALA A 464 4.20 19.37 -15.63
N ARG A 465 5.34 18.93 -15.06
CA ARG A 465 6.65 19.47 -15.43
C ARG A 465 7.10 18.95 -16.79
N SER A 466 6.90 17.66 -17.05
CA SER A 466 7.21 17.07 -18.35
C SER A 466 6.38 17.70 -19.47
N GLU A 467 5.12 18.05 -19.22
CA GLU A 467 4.28 18.79 -20.18
C GLU A 467 4.76 20.23 -20.43
N SER A 468 5.41 20.87 -19.45
CA SER A 468 5.89 22.26 -19.57
C SER A 468 7.23 22.39 -20.32
N VAL A 469 7.95 21.30 -20.49
CA VAL A 469 9.19 21.26 -21.26
C VAL A 469 8.77 20.95 -22.68
N ASP A 470 8.44 22.00 -23.45
CA ASP A 470 7.98 21.97 -24.86
C ASP A 470 9.08 21.48 -25.84
N ASP A 471 9.87 20.48 -25.47
CA ASP A 471 10.80 19.81 -26.37
C ASP A 471 10.18 18.48 -26.82
N PRO A 472 9.37 18.48 -27.91
CA PRO A 472 8.75 17.27 -28.45
C PRO A 472 9.78 16.23 -28.91
N ASP A 473 11.04 16.64 -29.08
CA ASP A 473 12.14 15.75 -29.50
C ASP A 473 12.93 15.21 -28.30
N SER A 474 12.60 15.58 -27.05
CA SER A 474 13.26 15.03 -25.88
C SER A 474 12.94 13.53 -25.75
N PRO A 475 13.93 12.64 -25.95
CA PRO A 475 13.72 11.19 -25.92
C PRO A 475 13.43 10.67 -24.50
N ASP A 476 13.51 11.53 -23.49
CA ASP A 476 13.56 11.12 -22.09
C ASP A 476 12.19 10.85 -21.48
N PHE A 477 11.08 11.26 -22.11
CA PHE A 477 9.75 11.16 -21.48
C PHE A 477 8.62 10.81 -22.45
N ARG A 478 8.15 9.56 -22.42
CA ARG A 478 6.86 9.21 -23.03
C ARG A 478 5.76 9.44 -21.99
N ILE A 479 5.08 10.58 -22.10
CA ILE A 479 3.80 10.79 -21.39
C ILE A 479 2.76 9.90 -22.06
N CYS A 480 2.34 8.87 -21.36
CA CYS A 480 1.33 7.93 -21.82
C CYS A 480 -0.06 8.43 -21.38
N LYS A 481 -1.05 8.20 -22.22
CA LYS A 481 -2.46 8.22 -21.83
C LYS A 481 -2.97 6.78 -21.95
N PRO A 482 -3.76 6.30 -20.98
CA PRO A 482 -4.42 5.02 -21.12
C PRO A 482 -5.27 5.03 -22.40
N GLY A 483 -5.27 3.91 -23.12
CA GLY A 483 -6.00 3.77 -24.38
C GLY A 483 -7.50 3.89 -24.15
N GLN A 484 -8.26 4.18 -25.21
CA GLN A 484 -9.71 4.10 -25.11
C GLN A 484 -10.08 2.61 -25.18
N ILE A 485 -10.73 2.11 -24.14
CA ILE A 485 -11.15 0.71 -24.09
C ILE A 485 -12.56 0.65 -24.67
N ILE A 486 -12.64 0.58 -26.00
CA ILE A 486 -13.88 0.79 -26.77
C ILE A 486 -14.73 -0.49 -26.88
N ASP A 487 -14.12 -1.67 -26.88
CA ASP A 487 -14.72 -2.79 -27.62
C ASP A 487 -15.50 -3.83 -26.81
N SER A 488 -15.59 -3.77 -25.47
CA SER A 488 -16.18 -4.90 -24.71
C SER A 488 -17.29 -4.54 -23.73
N PHE A 489 -17.60 -3.26 -23.54
CA PHE A 489 -18.05 -2.82 -22.22
C PHE A 489 -19.28 -1.91 -22.17
N GLY A 490 -19.83 -1.53 -23.32
CA GLY A 490 -21.12 -0.82 -23.43
C GLY A 490 -21.15 0.63 -22.90
N GLU A 491 -20.22 1.02 -22.03
CA GLU A 491 -19.94 2.39 -21.61
C GLU A 491 -18.47 2.73 -21.91
N ASP A 492 -18.22 3.92 -22.47
CA ASP A 492 -16.87 4.42 -22.72
C ASP A 492 -16.14 4.65 -21.38
N ILE A 493 -15.29 3.70 -20.96
CA ILE A 493 -14.32 3.98 -19.89
C ILE A 493 -13.21 4.84 -20.49
N VAL A 494 -13.34 6.16 -20.34
CA VAL A 494 -12.26 7.09 -20.68
C VAL A 494 -11.56 7.50 -19.39
N SER A 495 -10.34 7.03 -19.21
CA SER A 495 -9.42 7.65 -18.25
C SER A 495 -8.64 8.75 -18.97
N ASN A 496 -8.69 9.97 -18.46
CA ASN A 496 -7.95 11.10 -19.03
C ASN A 496 -6.59 11.31 -18.35
N ARG A 497 -6.23 10.43 -17.42
CA ARG A 497 -5.09 10.69 -16.56
C ARG A 497 -3.81 10.16 -17.19
N ALA A 498 -2.93 11.11 -17.50
CA ALA A 498 -1.61 10.82 -17.99
C ALA A 498 -0.75 10.14 -16.91
N TYR A 499 0.22 9.35 -17.36
CA TYR A 499 1.27 8.75 -16.54
C TYR A 499 2.57 8.70 -17.33
N ILE A 500 3.69 8.52 -16.65
CA ILE A 500 4.99 8.29 -17.29
C ILE A 500 5.30 6.81 -17.14
N ALA A 501 5.61 6.13 -18.23
CA ALA A 501 6.07 4.75 -18.19
C ALA A 501 7.57 4.67 -18.51
N THR A 502 8.29 3.85 -17.77
CA THR A 502 9.69 3.50 -18.04
C THR A 502 9.86 2.00 -17.96
N VAL A 503 10.83 1.44 -18.71
CA VAL A 503 11.05 -0.01 -18.73
C VAL A 503 12.43 -0.35 -18.20
N CYS A 504 12.48 -1.34 -17.31
CA CYS A 504 13.72 -2.02 -17.00
C CYS A 504 14.08 -2.92 -18.17
N ARG A 505 15.15 -2.57 -18.90
CA ARG A 505 15.62 -3.33 -20.07
C ARG A 505 16.32 -4.64 -19.71
N THR A 506 16.54 -4.89 -18.42
CA THR A 506 17.06 -6.18 -17.94
C THR A 506 15.91 -7.18 -17.87
N PRO A 507 15.99 -8.32 -18.58
CA PRO A 507 14.98 -9.37 -18.48
C PRO A 507 15.12 -10.12 -17.15
N PHE A 508 13.99 -10.44 -16.53
CA PHE A 508 13.90 -11.31 -15.37
C PHE A 508 13.20 -12.61 -15.76
N PRO A 509 13.52 -13.74 -15.13
CA PRO A 509 12.79 -14.98 -15.36
C PRO A 509 11.31 -14.83 -14.99
N ALA A 510 10.40 -15.32 -15.82
CA ALA A 510 8.95 -15.19 -15.58
C ALA A 510 8.46 -16.05 -14.40
N ALA A 511 8.89 -17.31 -14.35
CA ALA A 511 8.37 -18.28 -13.40
C ALA A 511 8.80 -18.00 -11.96
N GLY A 512 7.81 -17.87 -11.08
CA GLY A 512 7.96 -17.77 -9.62
C GLY A 512 8.55 -16.45 -9.12
N SER A 513 8.46 -15.38 -9.92
CA SER A 513 9.09 -14.10 -9.60
C SER A 513 8.10 -13.13 -8.96
N SER A 514 8.32 -12.65 -7.75
CA SER A 514 7.54 -11.53 -7.18
C SER A 514 8.34 -10.23 -7.29
N ILE A 515 7.63 -9.10 -7.38
CA ILE A 515 8.26 -7.78 -7.47
C ILE A 515 7.79 -6.91 -6.31
N PHE A 516 8.70 -6.11 -5.77
CA PHE A 516 8.42 -5.18 -4.70
C PHE A 516 9.07 -3.84 -4.98
N LEU A 517 8.23 -2.84 -5.24
CA LEU A 517 8.67 -1.49 -5.47
C LEU A 517 8.83 -0.79 -4.12
N GLU A 518 10.00 -0.20 -3.93
CA GLU A 518 10.25 0.75 -2.85
C GLU A 518 10.64 2.08 -3.46
N GLN A 519 10.96 3.05 -2.60
CA GLN A 519 11.22 4.40 -3.04
C GLN A 519 12.41 4.54 -3.99
N ASP A 520 13.54 3.92 -3.64
CA ASP A 520 14.84 4.09 -4.28
C ASP A 520 15.34 2.81 -4.96
N ARG A 521 14.57 1.72 -4.84
CA ARG A 521 14.94 0.39 -5.31
C ARG A 521 13.72 -0.42 -5.68
N LEU A 522 13.98 -1.48 -6.43
CA LEU A 522 13.05 -2.53 -6.78
C LEU A 522 13.65 -3.84 -6.30
N THR A 523 12.90 -4.62 -5.53
CA THR A 523 13.30 -5.96 -5.12
C THR A 523 12.55 -6.97 -5.98
N VAL A 524 13.27 -7.84 -6.65
CA VAL A 524 12.71 -8.98 -7.39
C VAL A 524 13.08 -10.22 -6.63
N THR A 525 12.10 -11.01 -6.24
CA THR A 525 12.32 -12.29 -5.60
C THR A 525 11.96 -13.38 -6.58
N ARG A 526 12.63 -14.52 -6.53
CA ARG A 526 12.34 -15.65 -7.39
C ARG A 526 12.43 -16.95 -6.61
N ALA A 527 11.32 -17.66 -6.50
CA ALA A 527 11.31 -19.00 -5.95
C ALA A 527 11.85 -20.01 -6.98
N ARG A 528 12.78 -20.87 -6.56
CA ARG A 528 13.36 -21.98 -7.34
C ARG A 528 13.42 -23.24 -6.48
N GLY A 529 12.31 -23.97 -6.43
CA GLY A 529 12.18 -25.12 -5.53
C GLY A 529 12.27 -24.65 -4.07
N HIS A 530 13.31 -25.08 -3.37
CA HIS A 530 13.57 -24.77 -1.96
C HIS A 530 14.43 -23.52 -1.76
N GLU A 531 14.63 -22.73 -2.80
CA GLU A 531 15.49 -21.56 -2.78
C GLU A 531 14.74 -20.31 -3.20
N VAL A 532 14.91 -19.20 -2.48
CA VAL A 532 14.44 -17.89 -2.91
C VAL A 532 15.65 -17.02 -3.27
N ASP A 533 15.72 -16.62 -4.52
CA ASP A 533 16.69 -15.68 -5.07
C ASP A 533 16.14 -14.25 -4.91
N ILE A 534 16.79 -13.43 -4.08
CA ILE A 534 16.38 -12.04 -3.83
C ILE A 534 17.36 -11.09 -4.52
N GLN A 535 16.89 -10.37 -5.52
CA GLN A 535 17.66 -9.39 -6.28
C GLN A 535 17.21 -7.98 -5.94
N VAL A 536 18.14 -7.14 -5.47
CA VAL A 536 17.88 -5.72 -5.21
C VAL A 536 18.44 -4.88 -6.33
N ILE A 537 17.54 -4.17 -6.99
CA ILE A 537 17.79 -3.39 -8.18
C ILE A 537 17.72 -1.93 -7.82
N CYS A 538 18.85 -1.25 -7.97
CA CYS A 538 18.89 0.20 -7.95
C CYS A 538 18.91 0.67 -9.41
N PRO A 539 17.96 1.50 -9.84
CA PRO A 539 17.99 2.06 -11.19
C PRO A 539 19.30 2.84 -11.37
N ARG A 540 20.07 2.48 -12.40
CA ARG A 540 21.18 3.31 -12.86
C ARG A 540 20.67 4.11 -14.05
N GLN A 541 20.77 5.43 -13.91
CA GLN A 541 20.59 6.31 -15.05
C GLN A 541 21.66 5.91 -16.08
N THR A 542 21.24 5.63 -17.31
CA THR A 542 22.16 5.49 -18.43
C THR A 542 22.95 6.80 -18.49
N ASP A 543 24.28 6.71 -18.42
CA ASP A 543 25.12 7.90 -18.53
C ASP A 543 24.79 8.58 -19.86
N VAL A 544 24.08 9.71 -19.78
CA VAL A 544 23.95 10.62 -20.92
C VAL A 544 25.38 10.94 -21.28
N GLY A 545 25.79 10.60 -22.51
CA GLY A 545 27.18 10.64 -22.96
C GLY A 545 27.87 11.94 -22.53
N PRO A 546 29.19 11.90 -22.27
CA PRO A 546 29.90 13.03 -21.66
C PRO A 546 29.53 14.32 -22.40
N ASP A 547 28.92 15.26 -21.66
CA ASP A 547 28.61 16.60 -22.16
C ASP A 547 29.81 17.08 -22.97
N ILE A 548 29.58 17.27 -24.27
CA ILE A 548 30.58 17.84 -25.17
C ILE A 548 30.88 19.21 -24.55
N THR A 549 32.07 19.32 -23.99
CA THR A 549 32.56 20.54 -23.37
C THR A 549 32.77 21.54 -24.50
N GLU A 550 31.90 22.55 -24.59
CA GLU A 550 32.16 23.76 -25.39
C GLU A 550 33.32 24.57 -24.81
#